data_AF-A0A3D8IL66-F1
#
_entry.id   AF-A0A3D8IL66-F1
#
_cell.length_a   1.000
_cell.length_b   1.000
_cell.length_c   1.000
_cell.angle_alpha   90.00
_cell.angle_beta   90.00
_cell.angle_gamma   90.00
#
_symmetry.space_group_name_H-M   'P 1'
#
loop_
_entity.id
_entity.type
_entity.pdbx_description
1 polymer ?
#
loop_
_entity_poly.entity_id
_entity_poly.type
_entity_poly.pdbx_seq_one_letter_code
_entity_poly.pdbx_strand_id
1 'polypeptide(L)'
;MRYDIKKVKNNNKITLFLDTEILFHAMKYNGEMYKQKFDDFYKLVCKYDENRLLMPLFYSEMVEDEIRKFFNTAKQIKERNTASYKPTAAMVHLMEICESVSEIETEESNFFYQLKKQLKIQRYQENSIENYEDMLEKHQEYNLESMYSLNNIKQMLSDINKNKDIDEEIAESIKALSYINMIRQSKPQNLFNSKAMLITNTNITNRIAWHEDIMEGKIIPLSSHLDFITARLWEFIETSLGKTEKLISFNPIFHLQIALKEILQENLSKQYIRAEENYKKDRDKDRFCREILDIQNKMKLEPNTENADFFEIILSSDEIEEQRKLQTIESEKKYQEGIEYGKFQGKKEAEEEFQYKLEEIERKNKRKQKKDNYPKRLKQYKKKKCKKNIKNIPKLLLVFIKKYKTAITVIASIISFISALITILIFLKGYFNAN
;
A
#
# COMPACT_ATOMS: atom_id res chain seq x y z
N MET A 1 -28.05 -3.78 -4.43
CA MET A 1 -28.58 -5.13 -4.11
C MET A 1 -28.46 -5.29 -2.59
N ARG A 2 -29.56 -5.35 -1.83
CA ARG A 2 -29.50 -5.54 -0.36
C ARG A 2 -29.21 -7.01 -0.07
N TYR A 3 -28.07 -7.30 0.55
CA TYR A 3 -27.68 -8.65 0.95
C TYR A 3 -28.42 -9.00 2.25
N ASP A 4 -29.37 -9.93 2.16
CA ASP A 4 -30.22 -10.34 3.29
C ASP A 4 -29.72 -11.68 3.84
N ILE A 5 -28.97 -11.63 4.95
CA ILE A 5 -28.40 -12.82 5.63
C ILE A 5 -29.50 -13.81 6.04
N LYS A 6 -30.76 -13.37 6.19
CA LYS A 6 -31.89 -14.26 6.51
C LYS A 6 -32.26 -15.19 5.34
N LYS A 7 -31.93 -14.85 4.10
CA LYS A 7 -32.23 -15.64 2.90
C LYS A 7 -31.10 -16.57 2.45
N VAL A 8 -29.91 -16.47 3.03
CA VAL A 8 -28.81 -17.40 2.73
C VAL A 8 -29.12 -18.74 3.40
N LYS A 9 -29.35 -19.79 2.58
CA LYS A 9 -29.46 -21.19 3.05
C LYS A 9 -28.36 -21.45 4.07
N ASN A 10 -28.72 -22.00 5.25
CA ASN A 10 -27.84 -22.17 6.42
C ASN A 10 -26.45 -22.77 6.11
N ASN A 11 -26.31 -23.55 5.03
CA ASN A 11 -25.08 -24.29 4.69
C ASN A 11 -23.91 -23.43 4.17
N ASN A 12 -24.13 -22.14 3.87
CA ASN A 12 -23.08 -21.29 3.28
C ASN A 12 -22.66 -20.11 4.18
N LYS A 13 -23.10 -20.04 5.44
CA LYS A 13 -22.69 -18.92 6.31
C LYS A 13 -21.25 -19.08 6.77
N ILE A 14 -20.51 -17.97 6.81
CA ILE A 14 -19.18 -17.92 7.40
C ILE A 14 -19.22 -18.33 8.88
N THR A 15 -18.27 -19.16 9.26
CA THR A 15 -17.92 -19.51 10.63
C THR A 15 -16.57 -18.89 10.95
N LEU A 16 -16.48 -18.18 12.08
CA LEU A 16 -15.24 -17.56 12.50
C LEU A 16 -14.54 -18.43 13.53
N PHE A 17 -13.31 -18.83 13.21
CA PHE A 17 -12.42 -19.53 14.11
C PHE A 17 -11.55 -18.49 14.82
N LEU A 18 -11.62 -18.44 16.14
CA LEU A 18 -10.89 -17.46 16.94
C LEU A 18 -9.60 -18.09 17.44
N ASP A 19 -8.50 -17.38 17.25
CA ASP A 19 -7.17 -17.75 17.71
C ASP A 19 -6.98 -17.42 19.21
N THR A 20 -5.93 -17.98 19.83
CA THR A 20 -5.71 -17.92 21.28
C THR A 20 -5.67 -16.48 21.82
N GLU A 21 -4.98 -15.58 21.13
CA GLU A 21 -4.86 -14.18 21.51
C GLU A 21 -6.20 -13.43 21.45
N ILE A 22 -7.09 -13.78 20.51
CA ILE A 22 -8.43 -13.19 20.40
C ILE A 22 -9.31 -13.66 21.56
N LEU A 23 -9.20 -14.93 21.96
CA LEU A 23 -9.91 -15.44 23.13
C LEU A 23 -9.39 -14.80 24.42
N PHE A 24 -8.09 -14.54 24.52
CA PHE A 24 -7.51 -13.79 25.63
C PHE A 24 -7.94 -12.32 25.65
N HIS A 25 -8.18 -11.69 24.49
CA HIS A 25 -8.82 -10.37 24.43
C HIS A 25 -10.24 -10.42 25.02
N ALA A 26 -11.05 -11.40 24.58
CA ALA A 26 -12.43 -11.58 25.05
C ALA A 26 -12.53 -11.71 26.59
N MET A 27 -11.54 -12.40 27.17
CA MET A 27 -11.48 -12.68 28.60
C MET A 27 -10.71 -11.63 29.40
N LYS A 28 -10.28 -10.51 28.80
CA LYS A 28 -9.50 -9.41 29.42
C LYS A 28 -8.04 -9.72 29.75
N TYR A 29 -7.51 -10.89 29.42
CA TYR A 29 -6.14 -11.29 29.79
C TYR A 29 -5.09 -10.37 29.18
N ASN A 30 -5.33 -9.89 27.96
CA ASN A 30 -4.41 -8.99 27.27
C ASN A 30 -4.58 -7.51 27.69
N GLY A 31 -5.52 -7.19 28.56
CA GLY A 31 -5.81 -5.83 29.04
C GLY A 31 -7.16 -5.27 28.55
N GLU A 32 -7.58 -4.16 29.15
CA GLU A 32 -8.90 -3.56 28.95
C GLU A 32 -9.11 -3.05 27.51
N MET A 33 -8.09 -2.44 26.91
CA MET A 33 -8.17 -1.94 25.54
C MET A 33 -8.45 -3.06 24.53
N TYR A 34 -7.76 -4.19 24.66
CA TYR A 34 -8.01 -5.33 23.79
C TYR A 34 -9.37 -5.98 24.04
N LYS A 35 -9.84 -5.98 25.30
CA LYS A 35 -11.21 -6.40 25.61
C LYS A 35 -12.24 -5.52 24.90
N GLN A 36 -12.10 -4.19 24.97
CA GLN A 36 -13.00 -3.26 24.29
C GLN A 36 -13.03 -3.49 22.76
N LYS A 37 -11.88 -3.80 22.17
CA LYS A 37 -11.77 -4.19 20.76
C LYS A 37 -12.59 -5.45 20.44
N PHE A 38 -12.51 -6.46 21.30
CA PHE A 38 -13.32 -7.68 21.18
C PHE A 38 -14.80 -7.42 21.42
N ASP A 39 -15.15 -6.63 22.44
CA ASP A 39 -16.53 -6.32 22.81
C ASP A 39 -17.26 -5.59 21.68
N ASP A 40 -16.59 -4.66 20.99
CA ASP A 40 -17.13 -4.00 19.79
C ASP A 40 -17.43 -5.01 18.68
N PHE A 41 -16.49 -5.91 18.39
CA PHE A 41 -16.70 -7.01 17.44
C PHE A 41 -17.89 -7.88 17.85
N TYR A 42 -17.91 -8.34 19.11
CA TYR A 42 -18.92 -9.25 19.62
C TYR A 42 -20.32 -8.63 19.62
N LYS A 43 -20.41 -7.34 19.92
CA LYS A 43 -21.64 -6.55 19.82
C LYS A 43 -22.22 -6.57 18.40
N LEU A 44 -21.39 -6.44 17.37
CA LEU A 44 -21.83 -6.55 15.99
C LEU A 44 -22.32 -7.96 15.65
N VAL A 45 -21.64 -8.99 16.17
CA VAL A 45 -22.05 -10.39 15.99
C VAL A 45 -23.41 -10.66 16.66
N CYS A 46 -23.69 -10.06 17.81
CA CYS A 46 -24.95 -10.25 18.56
C CYS A 46 -26.07 -9.28 18.17
N LYS A 47 -25.83 -8.32 17.27
CA LYS A 47 -26.71 -7.14 17.08
C LYS A 47 -28.19 -7.44 16.79
N TYR A 48 -28.50 -8.58 16.19
CA TYR A 48 -29.89 -8.94 15.86
C TYR A 48 -30.64 -9.58 17.02
N ASP A 49 -29.93 -10.27 17.91
CA ASP A 49 -30.47 -11.04 19.02
C ASP A 49 -29.32 -11.39 19.96
N GLU A 50 -29.36 -10.89 21.20
CA GLU A 50 -28.38 -11.25 22.25
C GLU A 50 -28.34 -12.77 22.47
N ASN A 51 -29.45 -13.46 22.18
CA ASN A 51 -29.56 -14.90 22.27
C ASN A 51 -29.02 -15.65 21.04
N ARG A 52 -28.81 -14.98 19.90
CA ARG A 52 -28.40 -15.63 18.65
C ARG A 52 -27.34 -14.84 17.89
N LEU A 53 -26.17 -15.47 17.77
CA LEU A 53 -25.06 -14.95 16.96
C LEU A 53 -25.45 -14.88 15.47
N LEU A 54 -25.07 -13.78 14.82
CA LEU A 54 -25.20 -13.58 13.36
C LEU A 54 -24.40 -14.64 12.58
N MET A 55 -23.23 -15.00 13.12
CA MET A 55 -22.38 -16.08 12.65
C MET A 55 -21.84 -16.89 13.82
N PRO A 56 -21.62 -18.20 13.64
CA PRO A 56 -21.00 -19.04 14.67
C PRO A 56 -19.56 -18.62 14.93
N LEU A 57 -19.18 -18.64 16.21
CA LEU A 57 -17.81 -18.43 16.69
C LEU A 57 -17.32 -19.73 17.32
N PHE A 58 -16.17 -20.23 16.89
CA PHE A 58 -15.55 -21.42 17.47
C PHE A 58 -14.05 -21.24 17.65
N TYR A 59 -13.43 -22.15 18.38
CA TYR A 59 -11.98 -22.36 18.38
C TYR A 59 -11.66 -23.81 18.00
N SER A 60 -10.43 -24.05 17.54
CA SER A 60 -9.97 -25.39 17.17
C SER A 60 -9.44 -26.16 18.38
N GLU A 61 -9.25 -27.46 18.23
CA GLU A 61 -8.55 -28.28 19.23
C GLU A 61 -7.13 -27.76 19.51
N MET A 62 -6.42 -27.28 18.48
CA MET A 62 -5.07 -26.73 18.63
C MET A 62 -5.05 -25.51 19.55
N VAL A 63 -6.05 -24.63 19.43
CA VAL A 63 -6.20 -23.44 20.29
C VAL A 63 -6.55 -23.86 21.72
N GLU A 64 -7.39 -24.88 21.90
CA GLU A 64 -7.67 -25.42 23.23
C GLU A 64 -6.39 -25.93 23.91
N ASP A 65 -5.60 -26.73 23.18
CA ASP A 65 -4.34 -27.26 23.69
C ASP A 65 -3.33 -26.16 24.02
N GLU A 66 -3.25 -25.12 23.21
CA GLU A 66 -2.39 -23.96 23.48
C GLU A 66 -2.80 -23.24 24.77
N ILE A 67 -4.10 -22.99 24.95
CA ILE A 67 -4.64 -22.37 26.17
C ILE A 67 -4.35 -23.25 27.39
N ARG A 68 -4.59 -24.56 27.31
CA ARG A 68 -4.29 -25.49 28.40
C ARG A 68 -2.80 -25.52 28.74
N LYS A 69 -1.93 -25.52 27.73
CA LYS A 69 -0.47 -25.40 27.91
C LYS A 69 -0.12 -24.10 28.62
N PHE A 70 -0.73 -22.97 28.23
CA PHE A 70 -0.54 -21.68 28.88
C PHE A 70 -0.89 -21.71 30.38
N PHE A 71 -2.07 -22.24 30.74
CA PHE A 71 -2.47 -22.40 32.15
C PHE A 71 -1.55 -23.39 32.91
N ASN A 72 -1.11 -24.46 32.27
CA ASN A 72 -0.16 -25.39 32.89
C ASN A 72 1.21 -24.75 33.13
N THR A 73 1.70 -23.92 32.20
CA THR A 73 2.91 -23.11 32.42
C THR A 73 2.74 -22.15 33.60
N ALA A 74 1.58 -21.51 33.70
CA ALA A 74 1.24 -20.65 34.84
C ALA A 74 1.28 -21.41 36.19
N LYS A 75 0.72 -22.62 36.24
CA LYS A 75 0.80 -23.50 37.43
C LYS A 75 2.25 -23.79 37.81
N GLN A 76 3.08 -24.20 36.83
CA GLN A 76 4.50 -24.50 37.08
C GLN A 76 5.29 -23.27 37.59
N ILE A 77 5.00 -22.08 37.06
CA ILE A 77 5.62 -20.83 37.53
C ILE A 77 5.25 -20.57 39.00
N LYS A 78 3.97 -20.75 39.35
CA LYS A 78 3.46 -20.53 40.70
C LYS A 78 4.00 -21.56 41.69
N GLU A 79 4.02 -22.84 41.34
CA GLU A 79 4.57 -23.94 42.16
C GLU A 79 6.04 -23.73 42.51
N ARG A 80 6.85 -23.31 41.52
CA ARG A 80 8.28 -23.07 41.70
C ARG A 80 8.58 -21.76 42.40
N ASN A 81 7.56 -20.93 42.64
CA ASN A 81 7.67 -19.56 43.16
C ASN A 81 8.72 -18.74 42.39
N THR A 82 8.77 -18.92 41.06
CA THR A 82 9.77 -18.30 40.20
C THR A 82 9.25 -16.97 39.65
N ALA A 83 9.79 -15.86 40.15
CA ALA A 83 9.54 -14.53 39.56
C ALA A 83 10.13 -14.37 38.15
N SER A 84 11.10 -15.22 37.80
CA SER A 84 11.81 -15.23 36.53
C SER A 84 11.11 -16.11 35.49
N TYR A 85 10.14 -15.55 34.79
CA TYR A 85 9.50 -16.15 33.61
C TYR A 85 9.41 -15.11 32.49
N LYS A 86 9.25 -15.56 31.23
CA LYS A 86 9.01 -14.64 30.09
C LYS A 86 7.67 -13.93 30.29
N PRO A 87 7.67 -12.62 30.58
CA PRO A 87 6.43 -11.93 30.88
C PRO A 87 5.66 -11.72 29.58
N THR A 88 4.38 -12.06 29.58
CA THR A 88 3.39 -11.63 28.58
C THR A 88 2.26 -10.92 29.31
N ALA A 89 1.54 -10.01 28.65
CA ALA A 89 0.43 -9.30 29.28
C ALA A 89 -0.58 -10.26 29.94
N ALA A 90 -0.96 -11.32 29.21
CA ALA A 90 -1.82 -12.39 29.72
C ALA A 90 -1.25 -13.13 30.93
N MET A 91 0.04 -13.50 30.90
CA MET A 91 0.66 -14.25 32.01
C MET A 91 0.81 -13.36 33.25
N VAL A 92 1.20 -12.10 33.07
CA VAL A 92 1.27 -11.12 34.16
C VAL A 92 -0.10 -10.95 34.80
N HIS A 93 -1.15 -10.77 33.99
CA HIS A 93 -2.51 -10.66 34.49
C HIS A 93 -2.94 -11.91 35.29
N LEU A 94 -2.72 -13.10 34.73
CA LEU A 94 -3.06 -14.37 35.39
C LEU A 94 -2.33 -14.55 36.73
N MET A 95 -1.03 -14.18 36.78
CA MET A 95 -0.23 -14.27 38.00
C MET A 95 -0.66 -13.27 39.08
N GLU A 96 -1.31 -12.17 38.70
CA GLU A 96 -1.85 -11.16 39.62
C GLU A 96 -3.20 -11.57 40.20
N ILE A 97 -4.10 -12.13 39.38
CA ILE A 97 -5.47 -12.45 39.81
C ILE A 97 -5.56 -13.77 40.58
N CYS A 98 -4.58 -14.66 40.42
CA CYS A 98 -4.55 -15.94 41.12
C CYS A 98 -3.40 -15.96 42.13
N GLU A 99 -3.69 -16.19 43.41
CA GLU A 99 -2.70 -16.32 44.48
C GLU A 99 -2.14 -17.75 44.59
N SER A 100 -2.91 -18.76 44.21
CA SER A 100 -2.55 -20.18 44.35
C SER A 100 -2.72 -21.01 43.07
N VAL A 101 -2.11 -22.20 43.05
CA VAL A 101 -2.24 -23.17 41.93
C VAL A 101 -3.69 -23.60 41.73
N SER A 102 -4.43 -23.78 42.83
CA SER A 102 -5.85 -24.15 42.80
C SER A 102 -6.72 -23.05 42.19
N GLU A 103 -6.39 -21.78 42.44
CA GLU A 103 -7.05 -20.66 41.76
C GLU A 103 -6.77 -20.65 40.26
N ILE A 104 -5.56 -20.99 39.81
CA ILE A 104 -5.25 -21.10 38.37
C ILE A 104 -6.08 -22.21 37.71
N GLU A 105 -6.28 -23.35 38.38
CA GLU A 105 -7.15 -24.44 37.88
C GLU A 105 -8.63 -24.03 37.82
N THR A 106 -9.08 -23.29 38.84
CA THR A 106 -10.44 -22.74 38.89
C THR A 106 -10.63 -21.73 37.76
N GLU A 107 -9.63 -20.89 37.53
CA GLU A 107 -9.67 -19.87 36.48
C GLU A 107 -9.61 -20.48 35.07
N GLU A 108 -8.83 -21.53 34.85
CA GLU A 108 -8.87 -22.31 33.60
C GLU A 108 -10.28 -22.86 33.33
N SER A 109 -10.93 -23.41 34.35
CA SER A 109 -12.30 -23.92 34.25
C SER A 109 -13.30 -22.80 33.99
N ASN A 110 -13.16 -21.66 34.67
CA ASN A 110 -13.97 -20.47 34.47
C ASN A 110 -13.81 -19.90 33.06
N PHE A 111 -12.59 -19.90 32.51
CA PHE A 111 -12.29 -19.41 31.17
C PHE A 111 -13.15 -20.12 30.13
N PHE A 112 -13.09 -21.46 30.08
CA PHE A 112 -13.89 -22.24 29.13
C PHE A 112 -15.39 -22.16 29.42
N TYR A 113 -15.78 -22.10 30.70
CA TYR A 113 -17.18 -21.91 31.08
C TYR A 113 -17.74 -20.58 30.55
N GLN A 114 -17.01 -19.47 30.72
CA GLN A 114 -17.43 -18.14 30.28
C GLN A 114 -17.48 -18.05 28.75
N LEU A 115 -16.48 -18.58 28.03
CA LEU A 115 -16.51 -18.69 26.57
C LEU A 115 -17.80 -19.37 26.10
N LYS A 116 -18.14 -20.52 26.68
CA LYS A 116 -19.30 -21.32 26.26
C LYS A 116 -20.63 -20.70 26.67
N LYS A 117 -20.75 -20.24 27.91
CA LYS A 117 -22.04 -19.81 28.48
C LYS A 117 -22.36 -18.35 28.21
N GLN A 118 -21.37 -17.47 28.30
CA GLN A 118 -21.58 -16.03 28.13
C GLN A 118 -21.40 -15.64 26.66
N LEU A 119 -20.31 -16.10 26.03
CA LEU A 119 -19.96 -15.68 24.67
C LEU A 119 -20.48 -16.62 23.58
N LYS A 120 -20.95 -17.82 23.94
CA LYS A 120 -21.40 -18.88 23.01
C LYS A 120 -20.30 -19.29 22.02
N ILE A 121 -19.07 -19.21 22.49
CA ILE A 121 -17.88 -19.68 21.80
C ILE A 121 -17.55 -21.05 22.39
N GLN A 122 -17.45 -22.06 21.53
CA GLN A 122 -17.11 -23.42 21.98
C GLN A 122 -16.08 -24.05 21.03
N ARG A 123 -15.55 -25.20 21.41
CA ARG A 123 -14.71 -26.00 20.51
C ARG A 123 -15.52 -26.42 19.29
N TYR A 124 -14.94 -26.24 18.11
CA TYR A 124 -15.53 -26.77 16.88
C TYR A 124 -15.60 -28.29 16.96
N GLN A 125 -16.78 -28.86 16.65
CA GLN A 125 -17.07 -30.28 16.80
C GLN A 125 -16.79 -30.86 18.20
N GLU A 126 -17.08 -30.13 19.28
CA GLU A 126 -16.91 -30.60 20.68
C GLU A 126 -17.51 -32.00 20.97
N ASN A 127 -18.52 -32.43 20.21
CA ASN A 127 -19.16 -33.75 20.34
C ASN A 127 -18.75 -34.78 19.27
N SER A 128 -17.86 -34.44 18.32
CA SER A 128 -17.30 -35.43 17.40
C SER A 128 -16.05 -36.07 18.01
N ILE A 129 -15.74 -37.28 17.55
CA ILE A 129 -14.46 -37.94 17.85
C ILE A 129 -13.38 -37.46 16.85
N GLU A 130 -13.78 -36.75 15.79
CA GLU A 130 -12.86 -36.30 14.74
C GLU A 130 -11.92 -35.21 15.25
N ASN A 131 -10.63 -35.55 15.29
CA ASN A 131 -9.55 -34.62 15.60
C ASN A 131 -8.92 -34.05 14.32
N TYR A 132 -7.86 -33.25 14.48
CA TYR A 132 -7.11 -32.70 13.35
C TYR A 132 -6.60 -33.78 12.37
N GLU A 133 -6.07 -34.89 12.88
CA GLU A 133 -5.51 -35.97 12.06
C GLU A 133 -6.61 -36.69 11.27
N ASP A 134 -7.77 -36.94 11.87
CA ASP A 134 -8.93 -37.52 11.18
C ASP A 134 -9.42 -36.61 10.04
N MET A 135 -9.39 -35.29 10.26
CA MET A 135 -9.73 -34.29 9.25
C MET A 135 -8.69 -34.27 8.11
N LEU A 136 -7.41 -34.38 8.47
CA LEU A 136 -6.29 -34.44 7.55
C LEU A 136 -6.39 -35.66 6.62
N GLU A 137 -6.70 -36.84 7.16
CA GLU A 137 -6.89 -38.06 6.37
C GLU A 137 -8.02 -37.94 5.34
N LYS A 138 -9.13 -37.31 5.73
CA LYS A 138 -10.32 -37.16 4.85
C LYS A 138 -10.17 -36.08 3.79
N HIS A 139 -9.39 -35.04 4.07
CA HIS A 139 -9.33 -33.83 3.26
C HIS A 139 -7.90 -33.47 2.83
N GLN A 140 -7.08 -34.49 2.54
CA GLN A 140 -5.69 -34.30 2.11
C GLN A 140 -5.52 -33.32 0.94
N GLU A 141 -6.49 -33.23 0.02
CA GLU A 141 -6.46 -32.31 -1.12
C GLU A 141 -6.50 -30.81 -0.71
N TYR A 142 -6.94 -30.51 0.51
CA TYR A 142 -6.99 -29.15 1.05
C TYR A 142 -5.88 -28.88 2.09
N ASN A 143 -5.01 -29.85 2.36
CA ASN A 143 -3.87 -29.66 3.24
C ASN A 143 -2.82 -28.76 2.58
N LEU A 144 -2.38 -27.72 3.29
CA LEU A 144 -1.34 -26.79 2.84
C LEU A 144 0.05 -27.22 3.33
N GLU A 145 0.15 -28.15 4.28
CA GLU A 145 1.43 -28.64 4.82
C GLU A 145 2.21 -29.51 3.83
N SER A 146 1.52 -30.16 2.88
CA SER A 146 2.12 -31.06 1.89
C SER A 146 2.60 -30.35 0.61
N MET A 147 2.36 -29.03 0.48
CA MET A 147 2.68 -28.29 -0.74
C MET A 147 4.11 -27.74 -0.75
N TYR A 148 4.67 -27.69 -1.96
CA TYR A 148 5.91 -26.99 -2.34
C TYR A 148 6.01 -25.55 -1.77
N SER A 149 4.86 -24.96 -1.39
CA SER A 149 4.64 -23.67 -0.76
C SER A 149 5.47 -23.41 0.50
N LEU A 150 5.79 -24.44 1.32
CA LEU A 150 6.59 -24.24 2.53
C LEU A 150 7.97 -23.63 2.23
N ASN A 151 8.64 -24.11 1.18
CA ASN A 151 9.98 -23.61 0.82
C ASN A 151 9.92 -22.18 0.26
N ASN A 152 8.91 -21.86 -0.55
CA ASN A 152 8.71 -20.51 -1.09
C ASN A 152 8.36 -19.50 0.02
N ILE A 153 7.43 -19.88 0.90
CA ILE A 153 7.02 -19.06 2.06
C ILE A 153 8.21 -18.84 3.00
N LYS A 154 8.98 -19.89 3.29
CA LYS A 154 10.20 -19.78 4.10
C LYS A 154 11.23 -18.88 3.45
N GLN A 155 11.43 -18.96 2.13
CA GLN A 155 12.35 -18.08 1.41
C GLN A 155 11.91 -16.60 1.55
N MET A 156 10.63 -16.30 1.29
CA MET A 156 10.09 -14.94 1.45
C MET A 156 10.26 -14.40 2.87
N LEU A 157 10.03 -15.23 3.90
CA LEU A 157 10.11 -14.81 5.30
C LEU A 157 11.55 -14.75 5.82
N SER A 158 12.45 -15.57 5.29
CA SER A 158 13.88 -15.56 5.64
C SER A 158 14.60 -14.26 5.23
N ASP A 159 14.14 -13.62 4.15
CA ASP A 159 14.62 -12.29 3.73
C ASP A 159 14.22 -11.19 4.72
N ILE A 160 13.16 -11.43 5.50
CA ILE A 160 12.61 -10.47 6.45
C ILE A 160 13.23 -10.65 7.85
N ASN A 161 13.66 -11.87 8.22
CA ASN A 161 13.98 -12.12 9.63
C ASN A 161 14.88 -13.38 9.84
N LYS A 162 16.04 -13.22 10.49
CA LYS A 162 17.13 -14.22 10.59
C LYS A 162 17.12 -15.10 11.86
N ASN A 163 15.96 -15.34 12.48
CA ASN A 163 15.89 -16.08 13.75
C ASN A 163 15.36 -17.51 13.58
N LYS A 164 15.91 -18.46 14.35
CA LYS A 164 15.53 -19.89 14.30
C LYS A 164 14.09 -20.18 14.74
N ASP A 165 13.52 -19.37 15.63
CA ASP A 165 12.17 -19.58 16.18
C ASP A 165 11.05 -19.36 15.13
N ILE A 166 11.36 -18.70 14.01
CA ILE A 166 10.41 -18.40 12.94
C ILE A 166 9.96 -19.66 12.19
N ASP A 167 10.81 -20.68 12.09
CA ASP A 167 10.45 -21.91 11.37
C ASP A 167 9.29 -22.66 12.05
N GLU A 168 9.25 -22.64 13.39
CA GLU A 168 8.19 -23.25 14.19
C GLU A 168 6.89 -22.44 14.07
N GLU A 169 6.97 -21.11 14.20
CA GLU A 169 5.82 -20.21 14.05
C GLU A 169 5.18 -20.28 12.64
N ILE A 170 6.01 -20.44 11.59
CA ILE A 170 5.54 -20.67 10.23
C ILE A 170 4.81 -22.01 10.13
N ALA A 171 5.36 -23.07 10.72
CA ALA A 171 4.76 -24.40 10.69
C ALA A 171 3.39 -24.41 11.40
N GLU A 172 3.30 -23.80 12.58
CA GLU A 172 2.05 -23.66 13.33
C GLU A 172 1.02 -22.83 12.55
N SER A 173 1.46 -21.70 11.96
CA SER A 173 0.60 -20.87 11.11
C SER A 173 0.04 -21.66 9.92
N ILE A 174 0.86 -22.44 9.23
CA ILE A 174 0.43 -23.24 8.08
C ILE A 174 -0.53 -24.34 8.52
N LYS A 175 -0.25 -25.02 9.64
CA LYS A 175 -1.17 -26.01 10.21
C LYS A 175 -2.54 -25.41 10.52
N ALA A 176 -2.58 -24.22 11.13
CA ALA A 176 -3.83 -23.51 11.41
C ALA A 176 -4.58 -23.17 10.12
N LEU A 177 -3.88 -22.67 9.10
CA LEU A 177 -4.49 -22.33 7.80
C LEU A 177 -4.95 -23.58 7.03
N SER A 178 -4.22 -24.69 7.10
CA SER A 178 -4.62 -26.00 6.57
C SER A 178 -5.94 -26.44 7.17
N TYR A 179 -6.08 -26.36 8.49
CA TYR A 179 -7.32 -26.69 9.20
C TYR A 179 -8.51 -25.90 8.66
N ILE A 180 -8.36 -24.58 8.49
CA ILE A 180 -9.42 -23.75 7.91
C ILE A 180 -9.71 -24.12 6.46
N ASN A 181 -8.68 -24.39 5.66
CA ASN A 181 -8.84 -24.75 4.26
C ASN A 181 -9.60 -26.08 4.10
N MET A 182 -9.31 -27.07 4.96
CA MET A 182 -10.00 -28.36 5.01
C MET A 182 -11.49 -28.24 5.39
N ILE A 183 -11.86 -27.26 6.21
CA ILE A 183 -13.27 -26.99 6.54
C ILE A 183 -13.95 -26.21 5.40
N ARG A 184 -13.20 -25.30 4.78
CA ARG A 184 -13.70 -24.40 3.74
C ARG A 184 -14.04 -25.14 2.44
N GLN A 185 -13.15 -26.02 1.98
CA GLN A 185 -13.30 -26.90 0.78
C GLN A 185 -13.74 -26.19 -0.51
N SER A 186 -13.69 -24.87 -0.55
CA SER A 186 -14.30 -24.08 -1.61
C SER A 186 -13.53 -22.78 -1.82
N LYS A 187 -13.65 -22.22 -3.02
CA LYS A 187 -13.07 -20.92 -3.40
C LYS A 187 -14.18 -19.86 -3.39
N PRO A 188 -14.50 -19.26 -2.24
CA PRO A 188 -15.67 -18.40 -2.14
C PRO A 188 -15.44 -17.06 -2.84
N GLN A 189 -16.52 -16.55 -3.42
CA GLN A 189 -16.57 -15.26 -4.11
C GLN A 189 -16.93 -14.09 -3.17
N ASN A 190 -17.40 -14.40 -1.95
CA ASN A 190 -17.84 -13.42 -0.97
C ASN A 190 -17.44 -13.84 0.44
N LEU A 191 -17.04 -12.87 1.27
CA LEU A 191 -16.64 -13.07 2.66
C LEU A 191 -17.70 -13.81 3.49
N PHE A 192 -18.94 -13.33 3.53
CA PHE A 192 -19.99 -13.92 4.36
C PHE A 192 -20.45 -15.31 3.90
N ASN A 193 -20.06 -15.69 2.68
CA ASN A 193 -20.27 -17.02 2.11
C ASN A 193 -19.03 -17.92 2.14
N SER A 194 -18.00 -17.55 2.91
CA SER A 194 -16.71 -18.24 2.88
C SER A 194 -16.65 -19.56 3.64
N LYS A 195 -17.73 -19.98 4.31
CA LYS A 195 -17.84 -21.13 5.23
C LYS A 195 -16.95 -21.06 6.48
N ALA A 196 -15.66 -20.82 6.34
CA ALA A 196 -14.71 -20.77 7.44
C ALA A 196 -13.63 -19.70 7.22
N MET A 197 -13.20 -19.08 8.31
CA MET A 197 -12.12 -18.10 8.34
C MET A 197 -11.48 -18.03 9.73
N LEU A 198 -10.15 -17.98 9.79
CA LEU A 198 -9.41 -17.77 11.02
C LEU A 198 -9.30 -16.27 11.33
N ILE A 199 -9.60 -15.89 12.56
CA ILE A 199 -9.43 -14.55 13.09
C ILE A 199 -8.24 -14.58 14.01
N THR A 200 -7.16 -13.95 13.55
CA THR A 200 -5.89 -13.91 14.26
C THR A 200 -5.23 -12.54 14.06
N ASN A 201 -4.60 -12.02 15.09
CA ASN A 201 -3.74 -10.82 15.02
C ASN A 201 -2.28 -11.19 14.76
N THR A 202 -1.94 -12.48 14.63
CA THR A 202 -0.58 -12.94 14.29
C THR A 202 -0.22 -12.51 12.87
N ASN A 203 0.77 -11.61 12.77
CA ASN A 203 1.16 -11.00 11.49
C ASN A 203 1.70 -12.03 10.49
N ILE A 204 2.46 -13.01 10.96
CA ILE A 204 3.03 -14.07 10.11
C ILE A 204 1.91 -14.92 9.51
N THR A 205 0.95 -15.39 10.32
CA THR A 205 -0.19 -16.17 9.86
C THR A 205 -1.01 -15.41 8.81
N ASN A 206 -1.30 -14.13 9.06
CA ASN A 206 -2.02 -13.30 8.08
C ASN A 206 -1.23 -13.11 6.79
N ARG A 207 0.09 -12.86 6.85
CA ARG A 207 0.93 -12.74 5.65
C ARG A 207 0.94 -14.04 4.83
N ILE A 208 1.04 -15.19 5.50
CA ILE A 208 1.01 -16.50 4.84
C ILE A 208 -0.35 -16.71 4.16
N ALA A 209 -1.45 -16.35 4.81
CA ALA A 209 -2.79 -16.49 4.23
C ALA A 209 -3.01 -15.66 2.94
N TRP A 210 -2.25 -14.58 2.76
CA TRP A 210 -2.26 -13.73 1.56
C TRP A 210 -1.22 -14.14 0.51
N HIS A 211 -0.35 -15.11 0.78
CA HIS A 211 0.67 -15.57 -0.17
C HIS A 211 0.03 -16.16 -1.43
N GLU A 212 0.63 -15.93 -2.60
CA GLU A 212 0.10 -16.32 -3.91
C GLU A 212 -0.22 -17.82 -3.98
N ASP A 213 0.70 -18.65 -3.49
CA ASP A 213 0.54 -20.12 -3.43
C ASP A 213 -0.65 -20.56 -2.55
N ILE A 214 -0.95 -19.83 -1.48
CA ILE A 214 -2.06 -20.17 -0.56
C ILE A 214 -3.40 -19.67 -1.10
N MET A 215 -3.36 -18.51 -1.75
CA MET A 215 -4.52 -17.92 -2.39
C MET A 215 -4.96 -18.75 -3.59
N GLU A 216 -4.06 -19.18 -4.48
CA GLU A 216 -4.36 -20.12 -5.58
C GLU A 216 -5.71 -19.83 -6.31
N GLY A 217 -5.95 -18.55 -6.64
CA GLY A 217 -7.18 -18.09 -7.28
C GLY A 217 -8.39 -17.87 -6.36
N LYS A 218 -8.22 -17.97 -5.03
CA LYS A 218 -9.19 -17.50 -4.03
C LYS A 218 -9.19 -15.96 -4.01
N ILE A 219 -10.36 -15.38 -3.78
CA ILE A 219 -10.52 -13.92 -3.64
C ILE A 219 -10.44 -13.50 -2.16
N ILE A 220 -10.80 -14.42 -1.26
CA ILE A 220 -10.87 -14.17 0.18
C ILE A 220 -9.81 -15.04 0.87
N PRO A 221 -8.89 -14.47 1.65
CA PRO A 221 -7.86 -15.22 2.37
C PRO A 221 -8.46 -16.19 3.40
N LEU A 222 -7.63 -17.10 3.90
CA LEU A 222 -8.03 -18.07 4.93
C LEU A 222 -8.05 -17.46 6.34
N SER A 223 -7.28 -16.40 6.59
CA SER A 223 -7.28 -15.66 7.83
C SER A 223 -7.38 -14.15 7.64
N SER A 224 -7.77 -13.43 8.68
CA SER A 224 -7.63 -11.97 8.77
C SER A 224 -7.62 -11.48 10.22
N HIS A 225 -7.27 -10.22 10.40
CA HIS A 225 -7.30 -9.52 11.68
C HIS A 225 -8.72 -9.26 12.18
N LEU A 226 -8.87 -9.16 13.50
CA LEU A 226 -10.14 -8.83 14.16
C LEU A 226 -10.71 -7.49 13.65
N ASP A 227 -9.85 -6.48 13.43
CA ASP A 227 -10.25 -5.16 12.94
C ASP A 227 -10.91 -5.22 11.57
N PHE A 228 -10.35 -6.03 10.66
CA PHE A 228 -10.89 -6.17 9.32
C PHE A 228 -12.30 -6.73 9.34
N ILE A 229 -12.54 -7.80 10.11
CA ILE A 229 -13.87 -8.39 10.21
C ILE A 229 -14.84 -7.47 10.93
N THR A 230 -14.39 -6.76 11.97
CA THR A 230 -15.20 -5.76 12.67
C THR A 230 -15.67 -4.67 11.71
N ALA A 231 -14.77 -4.12 10.90
CA ALA A 231 -15.09 -3.15 9.85
C ALA A 231 -16.09 -3.70 8.83
N ARG A 232 -15.90 -4.94 8.36
CA ARG A 232 -16.81 -5.57 7.41
C ARG A 232 -18.19 -5.84 7.98
N LEU A 233 -18.27 -6.24 9.26
CA LEU A 233 -19.53 -6.43 9.95
C LEU A 233 -20.26 -5.11 10.15
N TRP A 234 -19.54 -4.09 10.58
CA TRP A 234 -20.09 -2.76 10.79
C TRP A 234 -20.65 -2.19 9.48
N GLU A 235 -19.86 -2.21 8.39
CA GLU A 235 -20.31 -1.80 7.05
C GLU A 235 -21.54 -2.57 6.59
N PHE A 236 -21.52 -3.90 6.75
CA PHE A 236 -22.65 -4.76 6.40
C PHE A 236 -23.91 -4.40 7.19
N ILE A 237 -23.77 -4.15 8.49
CA ILE A 237 -24.86 -3.80 9.39
C ILE A 237 -25.40 -2.40 9.09
N GLU A 238 -24.54 -1.42 8.85
CA GLU A 238 -24.96 -0.06 8.52
C GLU A 238 -25.71 -0.02 7.20
N THR A 239 -25.19 -0.69 6.17
CA THR A 239 -25.82 -0.74 4.84
C THR A 239 -27.12 -1.53 4.82
N SER A 240 -27.24 -2.57 5.65
CA SER A 240 -28.45 -3.40 5.73
C SER A 240 -29.53 -2.85 6.66
N LEU A 241 -29.17 -2.16 7.75
CA LEU A 241 -30.10 -1.71 8.79
C LEU A 241 -30.28 -0.19 8.88
N GLY A 242 -29.38 0.60 8.30
CA GLY A 242 -29.41 2.07 8.42
C GLY A 242 -29.23 2.58 9.85
N LYS A 243 -28.68 1.76 10.76
CA LYS A 243 -28.38 2.11 12.15
C LYS A 243 -26.88 2.16 12.36
N THR A 244 -26.37 3.36 12.59
CA THR A 244 -24.96 3.59 12.90
C THR A 244 -24.71 3.21 14.36
N GLU A 245 -23.83 2.22 14.57
CA GLU A 245 -23.29 1.96 15.91
C GLU A 245 -21.94 2.66 16.03
N LYS A 246 -21.80 3.48 17.07
CA LYS A 246 -20.49 4.04 17.39
C LYS A 246 -19.68 2.97 18.10
N LEU A 247 -18.61 2.53 17.46
CA LEU A 247 -17.62 1.62 18.02
C LEU A 247 -16.48 2.43 18.64
N ILE A 248 -15.99 2.00 19.80
CA ILE A 248 -14.86 2.63 20.48
C ILE A 248 -13.57 2.36 19.68
N SER A 249 -13.46 1.15 19.15
CA SER A 249 -12.36 0.66 18.34
C SER A 249 -12.08 1.49 17.10
N PHE A 250 -13.07 2.23 16.56
CA PHE A 250 -12.88 3.11 15.39
C PHE A 250 -12.45 4.53 15.76
N ASN A 251 -12.32 4.83 17.04
CA ASN A 251 -11.80 6.13 17.47
C ASN A 251 -10.29 6.20 17.15
N PRO A 252 -9.82 7.24 16.40
CA PRO A 252 -8.39 7.41 16.13
C PRO A 252 -7.51 7.43 17.39
N ILE A 253 -8.03 7.98 18.50
CA ILE A 253 -7.31 7.99 19.78
C ILE A 253 -7.12 6.57 20.30
N PHE A 254 -8.14 5.72 20.19
CA PHE A 254 -8.07 4.32 20.62
C PHE A 254 -7.05 3.53 19.79
N HIS A 255 -7.02 3.75 18.47
CA HIS A 255 -5.98 3.15 17.61
C HIS A 255 -4.57 3.60 17.98
N LEU A 256 -4.37 4.89 18.27
CA LEU A 256 -3.08 5.41 18.75
C LEU A 256 -2.68 4.74 20.08
N GLN A 257 -3.61 4.59 21.01
CA GLN A 257 -3.36 3.93 22.28
C GLN A 257 -2.94 2.46 22.10
N ILE A 258 -3.63 1.71 21.23
CA ILE A 258 -3.23 0.33 20.89
C ILE A 258 -1.83 0.30 20.27
N ALA A 259 -1.56 1.14 19.27
CA ALA A 259 -0.25 1.18 18.60
C ALA A 259 0.88 1.50 19.60
N LEU A 260 0.65 2.43 20.52
CA LEU A 260 1.61 2.76 21.58
C LEU A 260 1.81 1.57 22.55
N LYS A 261 0.75 0.84 22.90
CA LYS A 261 0.85 -0.36 23.74
C LYS A 261 1.64 -1.47 23.05
N GLU A 262 1.44 -1.68 21.75
CA GLU A 262 2.19 -2.66 20.95
C GLU A 262 3.68 -2.32 20.89
N ILE A 263 4.02 -1.04 20.65
CA ILE A 263 5.42 -0.56 20.68
C ILE A 263 6.05 -0.80 22.06
N LEU A 264 5.32 -0.51 23.14
CA LEU A 264 5.79 -0.79 24.50
C LEU A 264 6.07 -2.28 24.69
N GLN A 265 5.13 -3.15 24.31
CA GLN A 265 5.28 -4.61 24.43
C GLN A 265 6.48 -5.12 23.64
N GLU A 266 6.71 -4.61 22.42
CA GLU A 266 7.86 -4.98 21.61
C GLU A 266 9.19 -4.58 22.28
N ASN A 267 9.27 -3.35 22.79
CA ASN A 267 10.45 -2.88 23.51
C ASN A 267 10.74 -3.69 24.78
N LEU A 268 9.70 -4.03 25.54
CA LEU A 268 9.83 -4.87 26.74
C LEU A 268 10.25 -6.31 26.38
N SER A 269 9.78 -6.85 25.26
CA SER A 269 10.23 -8.15 24.73
C SER A 269 11.71 -8.12 24.35
N LYS A 270 12.18 -7.06 23.67
CA LYS A 270 13.61 -6.84 23.38
C LYS A 270 14.44 -6.73 24.66
N GLN A 271 13.96 -6.00 25.67
CA GLN A 271 14.62 -5.92 26.98
C GLN A 271 14.73 -7.27 27.67
N TYR A 272 13.67 -8.09 27.61
CA TYR A 272 13.70 -9.46 28.15
C TYR A 272 14.76 -10.32 27.47
N ILE A 273 14.84 -10.31 26.13
CA ILE A 273 15.84 -11.08 25.38
C ILE A 273 17.26 -10.66 25.80
N ARG A 274 17.52 -9.36 25.91
CA ARG A 274 18.81 -8.83 26.39
C ARG A 274 19.11 -9.29 27.82
N ALA A 275 18.13 -9.26 28.71
CA ALA A 275 18.28 -9.73 30.10
C ALA A 275 18.61 -11.24 30.15
N GLU A 276 17.95 -12.06 29.33
CA GLU A 276 18.21 -13.49 29.24
C GLU A 276 19.62 -13.79 28.70
N GLU A 277 20.06 -13.07 27.67
CA GLU A 277 21.42 -13.18 27.13
C GLU A 277 22.49 -12.77 28.14
N ASN A 278 22.23 -11.71 28.91
CA ASN A 278 23.12 -11.27 29.98
C ASN A 278 23.22 -12.33 31.08
N TYR A 279 22.08 -12.87 31.52
CA TYR A 279 22.04 -13.93 32.52
C TYR A 279 22.79 -15.20 32.06
N LYS A 280 22.71 -15.56 30.77
CA LYS A 280 23.49 -16.67 30.20
C LYS A 280 25.01 -16.44 30.31
N LYS A 281 25.48 -15.19 30.30
CA LYS A 281 26.89 -14.82 30.40
C LYS A 281 27.37 -14.67 31.85
N ASP A 282 26.63 -13.91 32.67
CA ASP A 282 27.05 -13.54 34.02
C ASP A 282 26.56 -14.50 35.12
N ARG A 283 25.48 -15.26 34.85
CA ARG A 283 24.75 -16.11 35.79
C ARG A 283 24.31 -15.39 37.08
N ASP A 284 24.15 -14.07 37.03
CA ASP A 284 23.66 -13.29 38.16
C ASP A 284 22.12 -13.37 38.25
N LYS A 285 21.66 -14.29 39.12
CA LYS A 285 20.23 -14.55 39.32
C LYS A 285 19.50 -13.36 39.93
N ASP A 286 20.12 -12.64 40.86
CA ASP A 286 19.45 -11.56 41.58
C ASP A 286 19.26 -10.34 40.69
N ARG A 287 20.26 -10.04 39.85
CA ARG A 287 20.14 -9.02 38.82
C ARG A 287 19.05 -9.37 37.81
N PHE A 288 19.06 -10.61 37.30
CA PHE A 288 18.06 -11.05 36.33
C PHE A 288 16.64 -10.95 36.91
N CYS A 289 16.43 -11.42 38.14
CA CYS A 289 15.13 -11.29 38.80
C CYS A 289 14.65 -9.84 38.93
N ARG A 290 15.53 -8.88 39.24
CA ARG A 290 15.16 -7.45 39.31
C ARG A 290 14.75 -6.91 37.95
N GLU A 291 15.49 -7.25 36.89
CA GLU A 291 15.16 -6.83 35.52
C GLU A 291 13.81 -7.40 35.06
N ILE A 292 13.53 -8.67 35.38
CA ILE A 292 12.24 -9.29 35.05
C ILE A 292 11.08 -8.65 35.82
N LEU A 293 11.24 -8.35 37.10
CA LEU A 293 10.21 -7.67 37.90
C LEU A 293 9.91 -6.27 37.36
N ASP A 294 10.94 -5.53 36.93
CA ASP A 294 10.76 -4.21 36.29
C ASP A 294 9.97 -4.33 34.97
N ILE A 295 10.31 -5.30 34.12
CA ILE A 295 9.58 -5.57 32.87
C ILE A 295 8.11 -5.92 33.17
N GLN A 296 7.86 -6.79 34.16
CA GLN A 296 6.51 -7.17 34.58
C GLN A 296 5.69 -5.97 35.03
N ASN A 297 6.29 -5.05 35.79
CA ASN A 297 5.62 -3.83 36.23
C ASN A 297 5.32 -2.89 35.04
N LYS A 298 6.26 -2.74 34.11
CA LYS A 298 6.06 -1.91 32.90
C LYS A 298 4.98 -2.48 31.96
N MET A 299 4.81 -3.81 31.88
CA MET A 299 3.75 -4.42 31.06
C MET A 299 2.32 -4.03 31.49
N LYS A 300 2.14 -3.68 32.77
CA LYS A 300 0.85 -3.27 33.34
C LYS A 300 0.44 -1.84 32.97
N LEU A 301 1.37 -1.05 32.43
CA LEU A 301 1.10 0.35 32.09
C LEU A 301 0.11 0.44 30.93
N GLU A 302 -0.97 1.19 31.14
CA GLU A 302 -1.93 1.51 30.09
C GLU A 302 -1.64 2.89 29.47
N PRO A 303 -1.86 3.05 28.16
CA PRO A 303 -1.66 4.30 27.42
C PRO A 303 -2.71 5.34 27.80
N ASN A 304 -2.54 6.00 28.94
CA ASN A 304 -3.36 7.15 29.34
C ASN A 304 -2.56 8.45 29.21
N THR A 305 -3.25 9.53 28.82
CA THR A 305 -2.66 10.85 28.55
C THR A 305 -1.92 11.49 29.73
N GLU A 306 -2.08 10.95 30.94
CA GLU A 306 -1.47 11.45 32.18
C GLU A 306 -0.21 10.68 32.59
N ASN A 307 0.15 9.60 31.87
CA ASN A 307 1.21 8.70 32.29
C ASN A 307 2.55 9.08 31.63
N ALA A 308 3.27 10.05 32.22
CA ALA A 308 4.54 10.55 31.68
C ALA A 308 5.59 9.43 31.49
N ASP A 309 5.64 8.48 32.43
CA ASP A 309 6.54 7.33 32.41
C ASP A 309 6.31 6.42 31.19
N PHE A 310 5.07 6.30 30.72
CA PHE A 310 4.72 5.53 29.52
C PHE A 310 5.35 6.14 28.26
N PHE A 311 5.26 7.46 28.13
CA PHE A 311 5.86 8.18 27.00
C PHE A 311 7.38 8.19 27.07
N GLU A 312 7.98 8.26 28.25
CA GLU A 312 9.43 8.15 28.41
C GLU A 312 9.94 6.78 27.92
N ILE A 313 9.28 5.68 28.30
CA ILE A 313 9.65 4.33 27.84
C ILE A 313 9.53 4.21 26.32
N ILE A 314 8.45 4.73 25.71
CA ILE A 314 8.25 4.68 24.26
C ILE A 314 9.25 5.56 23.51
N LEU A 315 9.48 6.79 23.99
CA LEU A 315 10.40 7.75 23.36
C LEU A 315 11.87 7.37 23.53
N SER A 316 12.20 6.52 24.51
CA SER A 316 13.52 5.93 24.71
C SER A 316 13.76 4.67 23.87
N SER A 317 12.83 4.28 22.98
CA SER A 317 13.06 3.15 22.08
C SER A 317 14.14 3.47 21.05
N ASP A 318 15.06 2.51 20.86
CA ASP A 318 16.19 2.62 19.93
C ASP A 318 15.75 2.99 18.50
N GLU A 319 14.54 2.60 18.08
CA GLU A 319 13.98 2.84 16.74
C GLU A 319 13.60 4.30 16.48
N ILE A 320 13.08 5.02 17.49
CA ILE A 320 12.77 6.45 17.36
C ILE A 320 14.07 7.27 17.35
N GLU A 321 15.06 6.85 18.13
CA GLU A 321 16.37 7.50 18.13
C GLU A 321 17.13 7.26 16.81
N GLU A 322 17.05 6.05 16.27
CA GLU A 322 17.62 5.71 14.96
C GLU A 322 16.89 6.44 13.82
N GLN A 323 15.56 6.56 13.86
CA GLN A 323 14.81 7.39 12.92
C GLN A 323 15.16 8.89 13.03
N ARG A 324 15.35 9.43 14.24
CA ARG A 324 15.85 10.81 14.40
C ARG A 324 17.25 10.98 13.83
N LYS A 325 18.14 10.02 14.05
CA LYS A 325 19.49 10.01 13.49
C LYS A 325 19.43 9.97 11.95
N LEU A 326 18.60 9.10 11.37
CA LEU A 326 18.40 9.01 9.92
C LEU A 326 17.80 10.29 9.32
N GLN A 327 16.79 10.88 9.96
CA GLN A 327 16.22 12.17 9.52
C GLN A 327 17.22 13.32 9.61
N THR A 328 18.05 13.34 10.65
CA THR A 328 19.14 14.33 10.78
C THR A 328 20.13 14.17 9.62
N ILE A 329 20.58 12.94 9.35
CA ILE A 329 21.50 12.62 8.23
C ILE A 329 20.87 12.98 6.87
N GLU A 330 19.59 12.70 6.64
CA GLU A 330 18.90 13.05 5.39
C GLU A 330 18.76 14.56 5.21
N SER A 331 18.44 15.29 6.29
CA SER A 331 18.35 16.75 6.26
C SER A 331 19.70 17.39 5.94
N GLU A 332 20.79 16.81 6.45
CA GLU A 332 22.16 17.28 6.25
C GLU A 332 22.66 16.97 4.84
N LYS A 333 22.31 15.80 4.28
CA LYS A 333 22.54 15.47 2.87
C LYS A 333 21.81 16.41 1.92
N LYS A 334 20.52 16.67 2.15
CA LYS A 334 19.73 17.62 1.33
C LYS A 334 20.30 19.04 1.40
N TYR A 335 20.82 19.44 2.56
CA TYR A 335 21.51 20.72 2.72
C TYR A 335 22.81 20.78 1.90
N GLN A 336 23.64 19.72 1.94
CA GLN A 336 24.87 19.66 1.14
C GLN A 336 24.60 19.59 -0.38
N GLU A 337 23.63 18.79 -0.81
CA GLU A 337 23.18 18.72 -2.20
C GLU A 337 22.63 20.08 -2.68
N GLY A 338 21.91 20.81 -1.82
CA GLY A 338 21.47 22.17 -2.09
C GLY A 338 22.63 23.16 -2.27
N ILE A 339 23.70 23.03 -1.47
CA ILE A 339 24.93 23.82 -1.63
C ILE A 339 25.65 23.47 -2.94
N GLU A 340 25.79 22.19 -3.28
CA GLU A 340 26.42 21.78 -4.54
C GLU A 340 25.62 22.21 -5.77
N TYR A 341 24.29 22.08 -5.72
CA TYR A 341 23.39 22.56 -6.75
C TYR A 341 23.46 24.08 -6.90
N GLY A 342 23.52 24.82 -5.78
CA GLY A 342 23.74 26.27 -5.79
C GLY A 342 25.08 26.67 -6.40
N LYS A 343 26.16 25.93 -6.11
CA LYS A 343 27.48 26.14 -6.75
C LYS A 343 27.45 25.82 -8.24
N PHE A 344 26.75 24.76 -8.65
CA PHE A 344 26.62 24.37 -10.05
C PHE A 344 25.80 25.38 -10.86
N GLN A 345 24.65 25.82 -10.34
CA GLN A 345 23.81 26.88 -10.90
C GLN A 345 24.61 28.20 -11.03
N GLY A 346 25.26 28.66 -9.95
CA GLY A 346 26.06 29.88 -10.00
C GLY A 346 27.22 29.81 -11.00
N LYS A 347 27.84 28.63 -11.17
CA LYS A 347 28.88 28.43 -12.19
C LYS A 347 28.32 28.46 -13.61
N LYS A 348 27.15 27.86 -13.82
CA LYS A 348 26.45 27.84 -15.11
C LYS A 348 25.97 29.24 -15.51
N GLU A 349 25.39 29.99 -14.59
CA GLU A 349 24.97 31.39 -14.80
C GLU A 349 26.17 32.29 -15.14
N ALA A 350 27.29 32.15 -14.42
CA ALA A 350 28.52 32.88 -14.71
C ALA A 350 29.09 32.54 -16.10
N GLU A 351 28.99 31.28 -16.51
CA GLU A 351 29.45 30.81 -17.82
C GLU A 351 28.54 31.29 -18.96
N GLU A 352 27.22 31.29 -18.76
CA GLU A 352 26.24 31.88 -19.67
C GLU A 352 26.44 33.40 -19.83
N GLU A 353 26.70 34.13 -18.74
CA GLU A 353 27.01 35.56 -18.78
C GLU A 353 28.33 35.84 -19.52
N PHE A 354 29.34 34.99 -19.32
CA PHE A 354 30.62 35.09 -20.02
C PHE A 354 30.48 34.84 -21.53
N GLN A 355 29.72 33.80 -21.92
CA GLN A 355 29.43 33.52 -23.33
C GLN A 355 28.64 34.66 -23.99
N TYR A 356 27.66 35.22 -23.29
CA TYR A 356 26.91 36.38 -23.80
C TYR A 356 27.84 37.58 -24.08
N LYS A 357 28.77 37.88 -23.17
CA LYS A 357 29.77 38.95 -23.36
C LYS A 357 30.69 38.67 -24.56
N LEU A 358 31.12 37.42 -24.76
CA LEU A 358 31.91 37.01 -25.93
C LEU A 358 31.14 37.21 -27.25
N GLU A 359 29.88 36.76 -27.31
CA GLU A 359 29.03 36.96 -28.48
C GLU A 359 28.79 38.44 -28.79
N GLU A 360 28.66 39.28 -27.75
CA GLU A 360 28.49 40.72 -27.93
C GLU A 360 29.75 41.37 -28.54
N ILE A 361 30.93 40.96 -28.10
CA ILE A 361 32.23 41.39 -28.67
C ILE A 361 32.33 40.93 -30.13
N GLU A 362 31.97 39.69 -30.45
CA GLU A 362 31.93 39.21 -31.83
C GLU A 362 30.98 40.01 -32.72
N ARG A 363 29.77 40.31 -32.22
CA ARG A 363 28.77 41.10 -32.95
C ARG A 363 29.29 42.51 -33.22
N LYS A 364 29.96 43.14 -32.25
CA LYS A 364 30.61 44.45 -32.42
C LYS A 364 31.72 44.39 -33.49
N ASN A 365 32.54 43.33 -33.49
CA ASN A 365 33.59 43.14 -34.50
C ASN A 365 33.04 42.87 -35.90
N LYS A 366 32.02 42.03 -36.05
CA LYS A 366 31.32 41.78 -37.34
C LYS A 366 30.66 43.06 -37.88
N ARG A 367 30.11 43.92 -37.01
CA ARG A 367 29.57 45.23 -37.39
C ARG A 367 30.66 46.19 -37.90
N LYS A 368 31.83 46.24 -37.26
CA LYS A 368 33.00 47.00 -37.75
C LYS A 368 33.45 46.52 -39.14
N GLN A 369 33.65 45.20 -39.32
CA GLN A 369 34.04 44.64 -40.63
C GLN A 369 33.02 44.92 -41.74
N LYS A 370 31.72 44.88 -41.45
CA LYS A 370 30.68 45.22 -42.43
C LYS A 370 30.71 46.69 -42.83
N LYS A 371 30.99 47.62 -41.90
CA LYS A 371 31.18 49.04 -42.21
C LYS A 371 32.39 49.26 -43.12
N ASP A 372 33.51 48.58 -42.87
CA ASP A 372 34.73 48.71 -43.69
C ASP A 372 34.59 48.10 -45.10
N ASN A 373 33.74 47.06 -45.26
CA ASN A 373 33.51 46.41 -46.56
C ASN A 373 32.43 47.08 -47.43
N TYR A 374 31.60 47.96 -46.87
CA TYR A 374 30.53 48.67 -47.59
C TYR A 374 31.05 49.55 -48.76
N PRO A 375 32.09 50.39 -48.61
CA PRO A 375 32.59 51.20 -49.72
C PRO A 375 33.21 50.36 -50.86
N LYS A 376 33.79 49.19 -50.55
CA LYS A 376 34.39 48.28 -51.54
C LYS A 376 33.32 47.59 -52.41
N ARG A 377 32.22 47.14 -51.81
CA ARG A 377 31.09 46.51 -52.54
C ARG A 377 30.31 47.50 -53.41
N LEU A 378 30.14 48.75 -52.96
CA LEU A 378 29.46 49.78 -53.76
C LEU A 378 30.20 50.09 -55.08
N LYS A 379 31.54 50.16 -55.04
CA LYS A 379 32.38 50.36 -56.23
C LYS A 379 32.23 49.22 -57.25
N GLN A 380 32.17 47.96 -56.82
CA GLN A 380 31.96 46.81 -57.71
C GLN A 380 30.55 46.76 -58.31
N TYR A 381 29.52 47.13 -57.53
CA TYR A 381 28.13 47.09 -58.00
C TYR A 381 27.85 48.11 -59.10
N LYS A 382 28.37 49.34 -58.97
CA LYS A 382 28.27 50.37 -60.03
C LYS A 382 28.92 49.92 -61.35
N LYS A 383 30.09 49.26 -61.29
CA LYS A 383 30.75 48.69 -62.50
C LYS A 383 29.94 47.58 -63.17
N LYS A 384 29.21 46.73 -62.43
CA LYS A 384 28.40 45.64 -63.00
C LYS A 384 27.06 46.11 -63.61
N LYS A 385 26.44 47.16 -63.06
CA LYS A 385 25.13 47.67 -63.54
C LYS A 385 25.24 48.35 -64.92
N CYS A 386 26.29 49.13 -65.17
CA CYS A 386 26.54 49.74 -66.49
C CYS A 386 26.73 48.69 -67.62
N LYS A 387 27.37 47.55 -67.34
CA LYS A 387 27.59 46.50 -68.35
C LYS A 387 26.33 45.68 -68.69
N LYS A 388 25.32 45.62 -67.80
CA LYS A 388 24.08 44.84 -68.01
C LYS A 388 23.00 45.60 -68.79
N ASN A 389 22.93 46.92 -68.66
CA ASN A 389 21.88 47.71 -69.32
C ASN A 389 22.05 47.85 -70.84
N ILE A 390 23.27 47.71 -71.37
CA ILE A 390 23.54 47.81 -72.82
C ILE A 390 23.11 46.54 -73.58
N LYS A 391 23.08 45.36 -72.94
CA LYS A 391 22.82 44.07 -73.62
C LYS A 391 21.34 43.68 -73.77
N ASN A 392 20.41 44.37 -73.10
CA ASN A 392 19.00 43.94 -73.03
C ASN A 392 18.02 44.76 -73.89
N ILE A 393 18.49 45.84 -74.53
CA ILE A 393 17.66 46.69 -75.41
C ILE A 393 17.05 45.93 -76.61
N PRO A 394 17.77 45.04 -77.34
CA PRO A 394 17.18 44.37 -78.51
C PRO A 394 16.08 43.34 -78.16
N LYS A 395 16.05 42.81 -76.92
CA LYS A 395 15.04 41.82 -76.49
C LYS A 395 13.68 42.44 -76.15
N LEU A 396 13.64 43.70 -75.72
CA LEU A 396 12.41 44.41 -75.38
C LEU A 396 11.59 44.79 -76.62
N LEU A 397 12.26 45.19 -77.71
CA LEU A 397 11.62 45.51 -78.99
C LEU A 397 10.90 44.28 -79.61
N LEU A 398 11.51 43.10 -79.50
CA LEU A 398 10.98 41.86 -80.06
C LEU A 398 9.68 41.39 -79.37
N VAL A 399 9.52 41.65 -78.07
CA VAL A 399 8.29 41.33 -77.32
C VAL A 399 7.16 42.30 -77.67
N PHE A 400 7.49 43.58 -77.90
CA PHE A 400 6.50 44.58 -78.30
C PHE A 400 5.86 44.24 -79.66
N ILE A 401 6.67 43.83 -80.64
CA ILE A 401 6.19 43.44 -81.98
C ILE A 401 5.26 42.21 -81.91
N LYS A 402 5.58 41.22 -81.06
CA LYS A 402 4.73 40.03 -80.88
C LYS A 402 3.37 40.37 -80.26
N LYS A 403 3.31 41.34 -79.35
CA LYS A 403 2.08 41.65 -78.59
C LYS A 403 1.00 42.35 -79.43
N TYR A 404 1.39 43.16 -80.40
CA TYR A 404 0.45 43.93 -81.23
C TYR A 404 0.14 43.29 -82.59
N LYS A 405 0.62 42.07 -82.83
CA LYS A 405 0.47 41.37 -84.13
C LYS A 405 -0.99 41.19 -84.54
N THR A 406 -1.89 40.89 -83.60
CA THR A 406 -3.32 40.70 -83.85
C THR A 406 -4.06 42.02 -84.14
N ALA A 407 -3.69 43.11 -83.46
CA ALA A 407 -4.24 44.43 -83.75
C ALA A 407 -3.84 44.92 -85.15
N ILE A 408 -2.59 44.69 -85.55
CA ILE A 408 -2.10 45.06 -86.89
C ILE A 408 -2.85 44.28 -87.98
N THR A 409 -3.15 42.99 -87.78
CA THR A 409 -3.92 42.20 -88.75
C THR A 409 -5.37 42.65 -88.90
N VAL A 410 -6.02 43.07 -87.81
CA VAL A 410 -7.39 43.60 -87.85
C VAL A 410 -7.43 44.94 -88.60
N ILE A 411 -6.49 45.84 -88.32
CA ILE A 411 -6.40 47.13 -89.03
C ILE A 411 -6.17 46.90 -90.53
N ALA A 412 -5.28 45.97 -90.90
CA ALA A 412 -5.03 45.63 -92.30
C ALA A 412 -6.28 45.09 -93.02
N SER A 413 -7.10 44.26 -92.33
CA SER A 413 -8.34 43.74 -92.90
C SER A 413 -9.40 44.83 -93.13
N ILE A 414 -9.50 45.81 -92.22
CA ILE A 414 -10.42 46.95 -92.37
C ILE A 414 -9.99 47.83 -93.55
N ILE A 415 -8.69 48.10 -93.70
CA ILE A 415 -8.16 48.87 -94.83
C ILE A 415 -8.45 48.15 -96.16
N SER A 416 -8.31 46.82 -96.21
CA SER A 416 -8.63 46.04 -97.41
C SER A 416 -10.12 46.05 -97.75
N PHE A 417 -10.99 46.13 -96.74
CA PHE A 417 -12.43 46.21 -96.97
C PHE A 417 -12.83 47.58 -97.51
N ILE A 418 -12.23 48.66 -96.98
CA ILE A 418 -12.45 50.02 -97.46
C ILE A 418 -11.97 50.17 -98.92
N SER A 419 -10.81 49.60 -99.26
CA SER A 419 -10.31 49.69 -100.65
C SER A 419 -11.24 48.98 -101.63
N ALA A 420 -11.79 47.82 -101.28
CA ALA A 420 -12.76 47.08 -102.10
C ALA A 420 -14.07 47.86 -102.32
N LEU A 421 -14.56 48.55 -101.29
CA LEU A 421 -15.73 49.43 -101.40
C LEU A 421 -15.49 50.60 -102.36
N ILE A 422 -14.29 51.18 -102.31
CA ILE A 422 -13.91 52.27 -103.22
C ILE A 422 -13.86 51.78 -104.67
N THR A 423 -13.30 50.60 -104.95
CA THR A 423 -13.29 50.05 -106.32
C THR A 423 -14.70 49.75 -106.85
N ILE A 424 -15.61 49.25 -106.00
CA ILE A 424 -17.01 49.04 -106.38
C ILE A 424 -17.70 50.37 -106.69
N LEU A 425 -17.46 51.42 -105.90
CA LEU A 425 -17.99 52.76 -106.16
C LEU A 425 -17.44 53.36 -107.46
N ILE A 426 -16.16 53.15 -107.78
CA ILE A 426 -15.57 53.58 -109.05
C ILE A 426 -16.18 52.81 -110.23
N PHE A 427 -16.42 51.50 -110.08
CA PHE A 427 -17.03 50.68 -111.12
C PHE A 427 -18.50 51.06 -111.38
N LEU A 428 -19.28 51.31 -110.32
CA LEU A 428 -20.65 51.83 -110.43
C LEU A 428 -20.68 53.23 -111.06
N LYS A 429 -19.73 54.11 -110.72
CA LYS A 429 -19.61 55.43 -111.35
C LYS A 429 -19.21 55.35 -112.83
N GLY A 430 -18.42 54.35 -113.22
CA GLY A 430 -18.10 54.04 -114.62
C GLY A 430 -19.31 53.49 -115.41
N TYR A 431 -20.12 52.65 -114.79
CA TYR A 431 -21.33 52.08 -115.42
C TYR A 431 -22.44 53.13 -115.65
N PHE A 432 -22.55 54.14 -114.78
CA PHE A 432 -23.51 55.24 -114.94
C PHE A 432 -23.03 56.39 -115.85
N ASN A 433 -21.74 56.44 -116.22
CA ASN A 433 -21.19 57.42 -117.17
C ASN A 433 -20.99 56.84 -118.60
N ALA A 434 -21.39 55.59 -118.83
CA ALA A 434 -21.36 54.92 -120.14
C ALA A 434 -22.76 54.53 -120.67
N ASN A 435 -23.82 55.08 -120.05
CA ASN A 435 -25.20 55.10 -120.54
C ASN A 435 -25.64 56.53 -120.83
#